data_AF-A0A0B6YFE2-F1
#
_entry.id   AF-A0A0B6YFE2-F1
#
_cell.length_a   1.000
_cell.length_b   1.000
_cell.length_c   1.000
_cell.angle_alpha   90.00
_cell.angle_beta   90.00
_cell.angle_gamma   90.00
#
_symmetry.space_group_name_H-M   'P 1'
#
loop_
_entity.id
_entity.type
_entity.pdbx_description
1 polymer ?
#
loop_
_entity_poly.entity_id
_entity_poly.type
_entity_poly.pdbx_seq_one_letter_code
_entity_poly.pdbx_strand_id
1 'polypeptide(L)'
;RNKIQTHLSKVLQEAFDMEKNIQLLKKAIQDKVNPMQVAQTRLDTRLRRPNIELCRDPVQHRLVEEVCEITDTVDILQHKLREAENTLQALLRTKAALEQDLSIKNNSLFIDREKCLAMRKSFPMTAHIVSV
;
A
#
# COMPACT_ATOMS: atom_id res chain seq x y z
N ARG A 1 -26.61 -7.88 6.36
CA ARG A 1 -26.09 -6.83 7.27
C ARG A 1 -24.56 -6.64 7.14
N ASN A 2 -23.78 -7.69 6.85
CA ASN A 2 -22.32 -7.68 7.07
C ASN A 2 -21.42 -7.33 5.86
N LYS A 3 -21.92 -7.22 4.62
CA LYS A 3 -21.04 -7.10 3.43
C LYS A 3 -20.05 -5.92 3.47
N ILE A 4 -20.50 -4.72 3.87
CA ILE A 4 -19.64 -3.52 3.98
C ILE A 4 -18.61 -3.69 5.10
N GLN A 5 -19.02 -4.21 6.26
CA GLN A 5 -18.11 -4.49 7.38
C GLN A 5 -17.06 -5.55 7.03
N THR A 6 -17.47 -6.63 6.36
CA THR A 6 -16.54 -7.66 5.88
C THR A 6 -15.57 -7.09 4.86
N HIS A 7 -16.03 -6.24 3.94
CA HIS A 7 -15.15 -5.59 2.96
C HIS A 7 -14.18 -4.63 3.65
N LEU A 8 -14.65 -3.80 4.57
CA LEU A 8 -13.81 -2.89 5.36
C LEU A 8 -12.72 -3.65 6.13
N SER A 9 -13.08 -4.77 6.77
CA SER A 9 -12.10 -5.62 7.47
C SER A 9 -11.03 -6.18 6.53
N LYS A 10 -11.39 -6.52 5.28
CA LYS A 10 -10.41 -6.99 4.28
C LYS A 10 -9.49 -5.86 3.84
N VAL A 11 -10.04 -4.69 3.52
CA VAL A 11 -9.26 -3.51 3.11
C VAL A 11 -8.30 -3.08 4.22
N LEU A 12 -8.71 -3.14 5.48
CA LEU A 12 -7.84 -2.86 6.63
C LEU A 12 -6.66 -3.85 6.72
N GLN A 13 -6.94 -5.15 6.54
CA GLN A 13 -5.90 -6.16 6.54
C GLN A 13 -4.92 -5.97 5.37
N GLU A 14 -5.44 -5.74 4.17
CA GLU A 14 -4.63 -5.48 2.97
C GLU A 14 -3.77 -4.22 3.12
N ALA A 15 -4.29 -3.15 3.73
CA ALA A 15 -3.54 -1.93 4.01
C ALA A 15 -2.38 -2.19 4.99
N PHE A 16 -2.64 -2.93 6.06
CA PHE A 16 -1.62 -3.30 7.04
C PHE A 16 -0.52 -4.18 6.43
N ASP A 17 -0.89 -5.15 5.59
CA ASP A 17 0.08 -5.99 4.88
C ASP A 17 0.89 -5.18 3.86
N MET A 18 0.27 -4.19 3.21
CA MET A 18 0.97 -3.28 2.31
C MET A 18 1.95 -2.36 3.04
N GLU A 19 1.59 -1.85 4.23
CA GLU A 19 2.51 -1.08 5.08
C GLU A 19 3.74 -1.90 5.47
N LYS A 20 3.55 -3.17 5.86
CA LYS A 20 4.68 -4.08 6.12
C LYS A 20 5.55 -4.28 4.89
N ASN A 21 4.93 -4.49 3.72
CA ASN A 21 5.66 -4.67 2.47
C ASN A 21 6.51 -3.43 2.13
N ILE A 22 5.97 -2.23 2.33
CA ILE A 22 6.71 -0.96 2.17
C ILE A 22 7.93 -0.91 3.09
N GLN A 23 7.80 -1.32 4.36
CA GLN A 23 8.94 -1.36 5.28
C GLN A 23 10.02 -2.37 4.82
N LEU A 24 9.60 -3.54 4.32
CA LEU A 24 10.52 -4.53 3.78
C LEU A 24 11.25 -4.02 2.53
N LEU A 25 10.55 -3.34 1.63
CA LEU A 25 11.15 -2.72 0.43
C LEU A 25 12.16 -1.63 0.80
N LYS A 26 11.83 -0.76 1.76
CA LYS A 26 12.74 0.27 2.28
C LYS A 26 14.00 -0.35 2.87
N LYS A 27 13.84 -1.42 3.67
CA LYS A 27 14.96 -2.16 4.22
C LYS A 27 15.81 -2.82 3.11
N ALA A 28 15.18 -3.46 2.13
CA ALA A 28 15.90 -4.10 1.02
C ALA A 28 16.74 -3.10 0.21
N ILE A 29 16.23 -1.88 -0.01
CA ILE A 29 17.00 -0.80 -0.64
C ILE A 29 18.20 -0.41 0.24
N GLN A 30 17.97 -0.21 1.54
CA GLN A 30 19.04 0.13 2.49
C GLN A 30 20.14 -0.94 2.55
N ASP A 31 19.76 -2.22 2.51
CA ASP A 31 20.68 -3.36 2.53
C ASP A 31 21.58 -3.41 1.27
N LYS A 32 21.22 -2.72 0.18
CA LYS A 32 22.05 -2.59 -1.03
C LYS A 32 23.11 -1.49 -0.95
N VAL A 33 23.04 -0.59 0.03
CA VAL A 33 23.99 0.53 0.16
C VAL A 33 25.41 0.03 0.45
N ASN A 34 25.56 -0.85 1.43
CA ASN A 34 26.87 -1.39 1.81
C ASN A 34 27.57 -2.15 0.67
N PRO A 35 26.94 -3.14 -0.01
CA PRO A 35 27.60 -3.83 -1.11
C PRO A 35 27.92 -2.89 -2.28
N MET A 36 27.06 -1.91 -2.58
CA MET A 36 27.36 -0.89 -3.59
C MET A 36 28.64 -0.11 -3.26
N GLN A 37 28.76 0.38 -2.02
CA GLN A 37 29.94 1.14 -1.57
C GLN A 37 31.22 0.30 -1.66
N VAL A 38 31.15 -0.98 -1.29
CA VAL A 38 32.30 -1.90 -1.39
C VAL A 38 32.72 -2.10 -2.84
N ALA A 39 31.77 -2.37 -3.74
CA ALA A 39 32.05 -2.57 -5.17
C ALA A 39 32.65 -1.30 -5.80
N GLN A 40 32.06 -0.13 -5.52
CA GLN A 40 32.56 1.16 -6.00
C GLN A 40 33.95 1.50 -5.47
N THR A 41 34.20 1.31 -4.17
CA THR A 41 35.52 1.57 -3.56
C THR A 41 36.59 0.66 -4.16
N ARG A 42 36.28 -0.62 -4.38
CA ARG A 42 37.18 -1.57 -5.04
C ARG A 42 37.49 -1.15 -6.47
N LEU A 43 36.47 -0.72 -7.22
CA LEU A 43 36.63 -0.23 -8.58
C LEU A 43 37.51 1.02 -8.63
N ASP A 44 37.26 2.02 -7.78
CA ASP A 44 38.05 3.25 -7.67
C ASP A 44 39.52 2.95 -7.33
N THR A 45 39.76 2.05 -6.37
CA THR A 45 41.11 1.62 -6.00
C THR A 45 41.87 1.03 -7.19
N ARG A 46 41.20 0.25 -8.05
CA ARG A 46 41.82 -0.34 -9.25
C ARG A 46 42.08 0.71 -10.33
N LEU A 47 41.18 1.69 -10.49
CA LEU A 47 41.35 2.78 -11.45
C LEU A 47 42.52 3.72 -11.11
N ARG A 48 42.98 3.73 -9.85
CA ARG A 48 44.14 4.51 -9.40
C ARG A 48 45.50 3.81 -9.58
N ARG A 49 45.54 2.57 -10.08
CA ARG A 49 46.80 1.83 -10.26
C ARG A 49 47.67 2.48 -11.33
N PRO A 50 48.98 2.66 -11.10
CA PRO A 50 49.87 3.32 -12.05
C PRO A 50 50.26 2.42 -13.22
N ASN A 51 50.40 3.04 -14.41
CA ASN A 51 51.06 2.49 -15.60
C ASN A 51 50.63 1.06 -15.97
N ILE A 52 51.52 0.08 -15.75
CA ILE A 52 51.41 -1.30 -16.22
C ILE A 52 50.47 -2.13 -15.33
N GLU A 53 50.18 -1.69 -14.10
CA GLU A 53 49.25 -2.37 -13.19
C GLU A 53 47.78 -2.08 -13.51
N LEU A 54 47.52 -1.09 -14.38
CA LEU A 54 46.18 -0.81 -14.90
C LEU A 54 45.80 -1.85 -15.97
N CYS A 55 45.49 -3.05 -15.51
CA CYS A 55 45.03 -4.14 -16.36
C CYS A 55 43.50 -4.20 -16.37
N ARG A 56 42.90 -4.24 -17.56
CA ARG A 56 41.47 -4.61 -17.74
C ARG A 56 41.31 -6.13 -17.66
N ASP A 57 41.60 -6.68 -16.49
CA ASP A 57 41.51 -8.10 -16.22
C ASP A 57 40.05 -8.55 -15.99
N PRO A 58 39.77 -9.86 -15.87
CA PRO A 58 38.42 -10.34 -15.60
C PRO A 58 37.81 -9.74 -14.33
N VAL A 59 38.61 -9.48 -13.29
CA VAL A 59 38.12 -8.89 -12.04
C VAL A 59 37.60 -7.47 -12.25
N GLN A 60 38.28 -6.65 -13.08
CA GLN A 60 37.79 -5.32 -13.44
C GLN A 60 36.41 -5.37 -14.09
N HIS A 61 36.19 -6.28 -15.04
CA HIS A 61 34.89 -6.43 -15.73
C HIS A 61 33.80 -6.88 -14.75
N ARG A 62 34.09 -7.85 -13.89
CA ARG A 62 33.13 -8.35 -12.88
C ARG A 62 32.72 -7.27 -11.88
N LEU A 63 33.63 -6.39 -11.47
CA LEU A 63 33.29 -5.27 -10.57
C LEU A 63 32.38 -4.24 -11.25
N VAL A 64 32.59 -3.97 -12.54
CA VAL A 64 31.70 -3.08 -13.32
C VAL A 64 30.31 -3.70 -13.47
N GLU A 65 30.24 -4.99 -13.79
CA GLU A 65 28.99 -5.76 -13.83
C GLU A 65 28.27 -5.70 -12.47
N GLU A 66 28.97 -5.96 -11.36
CA GLU A 66 28.38 -5.93 -10.01
C GLU A 66 27.78 -4.56 -9.67
N VAL A 67 28.47 -3.46 -9.98
CA VAL A 67 27.93 -2.10 -9.78
C VAL A 67 26.68 -1.88 -10.63
N CYS A 68 26.68 -2.33 -11.88
CA CYS A 68 25.51 -2.24 -12.77
C CYS A 68 24.32 -3.02 -12.20
N GLU A 69 24.54 -4.30 -11.85
CA GLU A 69 23.50 -5.18 -11.32
C GLU A 69 22.89 -4.65 -10.01
N ILE A 70 23.72 -4.13 -9.10
CA ILE A 70 23.21 -3.54 -7.85
C ILE A 70 22.39 -2.28 -8.15
N THR A 71 22.82 -1.45 -9.11
CA THR A 71 22.09 -0.24 -9.52
C THR A 71 20.72 -0.60 -10.08
N ASP A 72 20.67 -1.53 -11.03
CA ASP A 72 19.42 -2.01 -11.64
C ASP A 72 18.49 -2.61 -10.58
N THR A 73 19.05 -3.37 -9.63
CA THR A 73 18.28 -3.93 -8.52
C THR A 73 17.67 -2.84 -7.63
N VAL A 74 18.43 -1.79 -7.31
CA VAL A 74 17.93 -0.65 -6.53
C VAL A 74 16.82 0.07 -7.26
N ASP A 75 16.95 0.30 -8.57
CA ASP A 75 15.93 0.98 -9.38
C ASP A 75 14.62 0.18 -9.43
N ILE A 76 14.71 -1.14 -9.60
CA ILE A 76 13.56 -2.05 -9.54
C ILE A 76 12.89 -1.99 -8.16
N LEU A 77 13.66 -2.02 -7.07
CA LEU A 77 13.13 -1.94 -5.71
C LEU A 77 12.45 -0.60 -5.45
N GLN A 78 13.03 0.51 -5.93
CA GLN A 78 12.43 1.84 -5.83
C GLN A 78 11.13 1.94 -6.65
N HIS A 79 11.07 1.34 -7.83
CA HIS A 79 9.84 1.27 -8.62
C HIS A 79 8.73 0.55 -7.84
N LYS A 80 9.03 -0.65 -7.33
CA LYS A 80 8.09 -1.44 -6.53
C LYS A 80 7.65 -0.71 -5.27
N LEU A 81 8.55 0.04 -4.64
CA LEU A 81 8.21 0.87 -3.49
C LEU A 81 7.17 1.94 -3.84
N ARG A 82 7.35 2.66 -4.95
CA ARG A 82 6.37 3.64 -5.42
C ARG A 82 5.01 3.01 -5.74
N GLU A 83 5.00 1.84 -6.38
CA GLU A 83 3.76 1.09 -6.66
C GLU A 83 3.05 0.67 -5.38
N ALA A 84 3.79 0.17 -4.39
CA ALA A 84 3.25 -0.22 -3.08
C ALA A 84 2.67 0.98 -2.33
N GLU A 85 3.36 2.13 -2.32
CA GLU A 85 2.89 3.38 -1.71
C GLU A 85 1.61 3.90 -2.40
N ASN A 86 1.55 3.86 -3.73
CA ASN A 86 0.35 4.21 -4.50
C ASN A 86 -0.83 3.27 -4.19
N THR A 87 -0.56 1.97 -4.08
CA THR A 87 -1.58 0.97 -3.73
C THR A 87 -2.12 1.19 -2.33
N LEU A 88 -1.25 1.47 -1.36
CA LEU A 88 -1.67 1.82 0.00
C LEU A 88 -2.58 3.06 0.01
N GLN A 89 -2.23 4.11 -0.74
CA GLN A 89 -3.10 5.30 -0.86
C GLN A 89 -4.48 4.97 -1.44
N ALA A 90 -4.55 4.09 -2.44
CA ALA A 90 -5.83 3.63 -2.98
C ALA A 90 -6.67 2.83 -1.97
N LEU A 91 -6.03 1.96 -1.19
CA LEU A 91 -6.68 1.21 -0.11
C LEU A 91 -7.23 2.16 0.97
N LEU A 92 -6.46 3.18 1.38
CA LEU A 92 -6.90 4.17 2.37
C LEU A 92 -8.09 5.01 1.88
N ARG A 93 -8.14 5.38 0.60
CA ARG A 93 -9.32 6.03 -0.01
C ARG A 93 -10.54 5.11 0.01
N THR A 94 -10.34 3.83 -0.33
CA THR A 94 -11.41 2.82 -0.33
C THR A 94 -11.96 2.60 1.08
N LYS A 95 -11.07 2.53 2.10
CA LYS A 95 -11.44 2.49 3.51
C LYS A 95 -12.35 3.67 3.88
N ALA A 96 -11.93 4.88 3.57
CA ALA A 96 -12.70 6.09 3.91
C ALA A 96 -14.10 6.09 3.26
N ALA A 97 -14.20 5.68 2.00
CA ALA A 97 -15.49 5.54 1.32
C ALA A 97 -16.40 4.50 1.99
N LEU A 98 -15.86 3.33 2.35
CA LEU A 98 -16.62 2.27 3.04
C LEU A 98 -17.08 2.71 4.44
N GLU A 99 -16.26 3.46 5.17
CA GLU A 99 -16.62 4.04 6.48
C GLU A 99 -17.77 5.05 6.34
N GLN A 100 -17.73 5.90 5.31
CA GLN A 100 -18.80 6.84 5.00
C GLN A 100 -20.11 6.11 4.64
N ASP A 101 -20.06 5.11 3.76
CA ASP A 101 -21.24 4.32 3.37
C ASP A 101 -21.87 3.63 4.58
N LEU A 102 -21.04 3.11 5.48
CA LEU A 102 -21.49 2.48 6.72
C LEU A 102 -22.18 3.48 7.64
N SER A 103 -21.65 4.70 7.75
CA SER A 103 -22.26 5.80 8.51
C SER A 103 -23.64 6.18 7.95
N ILE A 104 -23.73 6.42 6.63
CA ILE A 104 -24.99 6.75 5.95
C ILE A 104 -26.03 5.65 6.16
N LYS A 105 -25.62 4.39 6.01
CA LYS A 105 -26.49 3.24 6.20
C LYS A 105 -27.00 3.13 7.64
N ASN A 106 -26.11 3.31 8.63
CA ASN A 106 -26.49 3.26 10.03
C ASN A 106 -27.48 4.38 10.37
N ASN A 107 -27.25 5.60 9.88
CA ASN A 107 -28.17 6.72 10.04
C ASN A 107 -29.54 6.44 9.39
N SER A 108 -29.55 5.90 8.17
CA SER A 108 -30.79 5.54 7.46
C SER A 108 -31.59 4.50 8.23
N LEU A 109 -30.92 3.45 8.76
CA LEU A 109 -31.56 2.43 9.59
C LEU A 109 -32.08 2.99 10.92
N PHE A 110 -31.36 3.94 11.52
CA PHE A 110 -31.79 4.61 12.74
C PHE A 110 -33.06 5.44 12.50
N ILE A 111 -33.10 6.23 11.41
CA ILE A 111 -34.30 7.00 11.04
C ILE A 111 -35.50 6.08 10.81
N ASP A 112 -35.32 5.01 10.02
CA ASP A 112 -36.39 4.07 9.73
C ASP A 112 -36.96 3.44 11.01
N ARG A 113 -36.09 2.99 11.92
CA ARG A 113 -36.50 2.30 13.15
C ARG A 113 -37.05 3.22 14.22
N GLU A 114 -36.33 4.29 14.54
CA GLU A 114 -36.60 5.13 15.70
C GLU A 114 -37.56 6.28 15.38
N LYS A 115 -37.68 6.68 14.11
CA LYS A 115 -38.58 7.75 13.71
C LYS A 115 -39.79 7.18 12.96
N CYS A 116 -39.57 6.52 11.83
CA CYS A 116 -40.68 6.10 10.95
C CYS A 116 -41.51 4.98 11.57
N LEU A 117 -40.90 3.86 11.96
CA LEU A 117 -41.62 2.73 12.55
C LEU A 117 -42.24 3.10 13.92
N ALA A 118 -41.57 3.93 14.71
CA ALA A 118 -42.12 4.45 15.96
C ALA A 118 -43.39 5.28 15.71
N MET A 119 -43.35 6.23 14.78
CA MET A 119 -44.50 7.07 14.41
C MET A 119 -45.66 6.24 13.83
N ARG A 120 -45.36 5.20 13.05
CA ARG A 120 -46.37 4.29 12.50
C ARG A 120 -47.11 3.51 13.58
N LYS A 121 -46.43 3.15 14.68
CA LYS A 121 -47.07 2.48 15.83
C LYS A 121 -48.05 3.38 16.58
N SER A 122 -47.79 4.69 16.60
CA SER A 122 -48.69 5.67 17.25
C SER A 122 -49.81 6.17 16.33
N PHE A 123 -49.81 5.80 15.04
CA PHE A 123 -50.82 6.26 14.08
C PHE A 123 -52.07 5.36 14.15
N PRO A 124 -53.27 5.90 14.41
CA PRO A 124 -54.49 5.09 14.47
C PRO A 124 -54.88 4.59 13.06
N MET A 125 -54.72 3.29 12.81
CA MET A 125 -55.21 2.61 11.59
C MET A 125 -56.69 2.22 11.72
N THR A 126 -57.57 3.16 12.06
CA THR A 126 -59.02 3.00 11.87
C THR A 126 -59.44 3.76 10.63
N ALA A 127 -59.44 3.07 9.49
CA ALA A 127 -60.14 3.54 8.31
C ALA A 127 -61.65 3.45 8.61
N HIS A 128 -62.25 4.56 9.05
CA HIS A 128 -63.70 4.71 8.98
C HIS A 128 -64.06 4.86 7.50
N ILE A 129 -64.24 3.72 6.83
CA ILE A 129 -64.98 3.70 5.57
C ILE A 129 -66.43 3.97 5.95
N VAL A 130 -66.87 5.20 5.73
CA VAL A 130 -68.30 5.53 5.80
C VAL A 130 -68.94 4.88 4.59
N SER A 131 -69.63 3.76 4.81
CA SER A 131 -70.52 3.16 3.83
C SER A 131 -71.70 4.12 3.62
N VAL A 132 -71.82 4.65 2.40
CA VAL A 132 -73.02 5.37 1.94
C VAL A 132 -74.08 4.36 1.52
#